data_AF-A0A177SCP6-F1
#
_entry.id   AF-A0A177SCP6-F1
#
_cell.length_a   1.000
_cell.length_b   1.000
_cell.length_c   1.000
_cell.angle_alpha   90.00
_cell.angle_beta   90.00
_cell.angle_gamma   90.00
#
_symmetry.space_group_name_H-M   'P 1'
#
loop_
_entity.id
_entity.type
_entity.pdbx_description
1 polymer ?
#
loop_
_entity_poly.entity_id
_entity_poly.type
_entity_poly.pdbx_seq_one_letter_code
_entity_poly.pdbx_strand_id
1 'polypeptide(L)'
;MIASSGDSNTAVIRGSAIDQACIDERAFLGSRYVEDGSISEASVAAQRELLGQLQAFYRTYNGKFATAADIPETVMAELRQIVPSVDNPQLAKGLNGRKFGEFLFRVVIPDRCKRLPNHVLFERNMKLVEYPDSEKKPHTYAGALAVIKKAIDGGSPLILEVECALKKTGAKGCSKDFAHSYVIYGYARLCEASGECRYGLRLRNSWGDKQDALDRVRWYDARPLIQAAPKKGVILGWLVPRPKTTP
;
A
#
# COMPACT_ATOMS: atom_id res chain seq x y z
N MET A 1 -27.24 -18.18 26.79
CA MET A 1 -26.78 -17.11 27.70
C MET A 1 -25.37 -17.44 28.15
N ILE A 2 -24.36 -16.94 27.46
CA ILE A 2 -23.02 -16.64 27.98
C ILE A 2 -22.61 -15.37 27.25
N ALA A 3 -22.43 -14.28 28.00
CA ALA A 3 -21.95 -13.02 27.50
C ALA A 3 -20.43 -13.11 27.27
N SER A 4 -19.97 -12.59 26.14
CA SER A 4 -18.59 -12.17 25.95
C SER A 4 -18.65 -10.82 25.25
N SER A 5 -18.58 -9.78 26.07
CA SER A 5 -18.23 -8.42 25.68
C SER A 5 -16.78 -8.41 25.18
N GLY A 6 -16.59 -7.97 23.95
CA GLY A 6 -15.27 -7.86 23.33
C GLY A 6 -15.41 -7.13 22.02
N ASP A 7 -15.65 -5.81 22.10
CA ASP A 7 -15.62 -4.89 20.97
C ASP A 7 -14.22 -4.89 20.34
N SER A 8 -13.97 -5.83 19.44
CA SER A 8 -12.89 -5.73 18.47
C SER A 8 -13.44 -5.00 17.25
N ASN A 9 -13.34 -3.67 17.27
CA ASN A 9 -13.56 -2.79 16.12
C ASN A 9 -12.54 -3.12 15.01
N THR A 10 -12.78 -4.22 14.31
CA THR A 10 -12.00 -4.61 13.13
C THR A 10 -12.73 -4.01 11.93
N ALA A 11 -12.22 -2.90 11.42
CA ALA A 11 -12.72 -2.32 10.18
C ALA A 11 -12.34 -3.26 9.02
N VAL A 12 -13.33 -3.98 8.50
CA VAL A 12 -13.19 -4.90 7.37
C VAL A 12 -13.57 -4.16 6.07
N ILE A 13 -12.62 -4.06 5.13
CA ILE A 13 -12.42 -3.00 4.11
C ILE A 13 -13.01 -3.12 2.68
N ARG A 14 -13.93 -3.98 2.25
CA ARG A 14 -14.27 -4.29 0.81
C ARG A 14 -13.43 -3.66 -0.32
N GLY A 15 -12.20 -4.16 -0.45
CA GLY A 15 -11.44 -4.23 -1.69
C GLY A 15 -11.28 -5.69 -2.13
N SER A 16 -10.62 -5.94 -3.24
CA SER A 16 -10.07 -7.25 -3.53
C SER A 16 -8.59 -7.07 -3.77
N ALA A 17 -7.78 -7.41 -2.78
CA ALA A 17 -6.36 -7.55 -2.95
C ALA A 17 -6.09 -9.04 -3.22
N ILE A 18 -5.19 -9.32 -4.15
CA ILE A 18 -4.59 -10.65 -4.26
C ILE A 18 -3.96 -10.94 -2.90
N ASP A 19 -4.35 -12.05 -2.29
CA ASP A 19 -3.71 -12.53 -1.08
C ASP A 19 -2.19 -12.64 -1.34
N GLN A 20 -1.36 -12.04 -0.48
CA GLN A 20 0.09 -12.17 -0.59
C GLN A 20 0.52 -13.65 -0.54
N ALA A 21 -0.24 -14.51 0.16
CA ALA A 21 -0.01 -15.95 0.14
C ALA A 21 -0.19 -16.59 -1.25
N CYS A 22 -0.83 -15.89 -2.20
CA CYS A 22 -0.96 -16.35 -3.57
C CYS A 22 0.26 -15.99 -4.44
N ILE A 23 0.99 -14.93 -4.08
CA ILE A 23 2.23 -14.54 -4.76
C ILE A 23 3.36 -15.34 -4.11
N ASP A 24 3.96 -16.23 -4.89
CA ASP A 24 5.17 -16.92 -4.46
C ASP A 24 6.38 -16.00 -4.70
N GLU A 25 6.64 -15.11 -3.75
CA GLU A 25 7.77 -14.17 -3.81
C GLU A 25 9.11 -14.92 -3.91
N ARG A 26 9.21 -16.11 -3.31
CA ARG A 26 10.41 -16.96 -3.41
C ARG A 26 10.60 -17.45 -4.83
N ALA A 27 9.52 -17.88 -5.50
CA ALA A 27 9.57 -18.28 -6.90
C ALA A 27 9.82 -17.10 -7.84
N PHE A 28 9.31 -15.90 -7.53
CA PHE A 28 9.52 -14.70 -8.35
C PHE A 28 10.94 -14.13 -8.22
N LEU A 29 11.42 -13.95 -6.98
CA LEU A 29 12.73 -13.37 -6.70
C LEU A 29 13.86 -14.42 -6.82
N GLY A 30 13.55 -15.71 -6.72
CA GLY A 30 14.52 -16.79 -6.81
C GLY A 30 15.63 -16.65 -5.78
N SER A 31 16.89 -16.66 -6.23
CA SER A 31 18.06 -16.43 -5.37
C SER A 31 18.12 -15.04 -4.73
N ARG A 32 17.26 -14.10 -5.15
CA ARG A 32 17.16 -12.74 -4.60
C ARG A 32 16.13 -12.63 -3.47
N TYR A 33 15.41 -13.71 -3.17
CA TYR A 33 14.46 -13.75 -2.08
C TYR A 33 15.18 -13.73 -0.72
N VAL A 34 14.71 -12.89 0.20
CA VAL A 34 15.26 -12.79 1.55
C VAL A 34 14.20 -13.30 2.53
N GLU A 35 14.46 -14.45 3.14
CA GLU A 35 13.48 -15.21 3.93
C GLU A 35 13.02 -14.49 5.21
N ASP A 36 13.89 -13.70 5.82
CA ASP A 36 13.55 -12.91 7.02
C ASP A 36 12.91 -11.56 6.71
N GLY A 37 12.67 -11.25 5.43
CA GLY A 37 12.09 -10.00 4.97
C GLY A 37 12.97 -8.77 5.19
N SER A 38 14.24 -8.94 5.58
CA SER A 38 15.15 -7.82 5.77
C SER A 38 15.48 -7.14 4.44
N ILE A 39 15.32 -5.82 4.39
CA ILE A 39 15.64 -5.02 3.21
C ILE A 39 17.01 -4.37 3.43
N SER A 40 18.05 -4.98 2.85
CA SER A 40 19.39 -4.41 2.81
C SER A 40 19.61 -3.58 1.53
N GLU A 41 20.66 -2.76 1.49
CA GLU A 41 21.06 -2.05 0.25
C GLU A 41 21.31 -3.03 -0.91
N ALA A 42 21.92 -4.19 -0.61
CA ALA A 42 22.12 -5.25 -1.59
C ALA A 42 20.80 -5.83 -2.10
N SER A 43 19.80 -5.99 -1.22
CA SER A 43 18.45 -6.46 -1.59
C SER A 43 17.76 -5.45 -2.52
N VAL A 44 17.87 -4.16 -2.20
CA VAL A 44 17.33 -3.07 -3.04
C VAL A 44 18.04 -3.03 -4.41
N ALA A 45 19.37 -3.18 -4.43
CA ALA A 45 20.15 -3.23 -5.67
C ALA A 45 19.73 -4.42 -6.55
N ALA A 46 19.60 -5.61 -5.98
CA ALA A 46 19.18 -6.81 -6.70
C ALA A 46 17.75 -6.70 -7.26
N GLN A 47 16.83 -6.10 -6.50
CA GLN A 47 15.46 -5.85 -6.99
C GLN A 47 15.43 -4.80 -8.11
N ARG A 48 16.26 -3.74 -8.02
CA ARG A 48 16.41 -2.74 -9.09
C ARG A 48 16.98 -3.35 -10.37
N GLU A 49 17.96 -4.23 -10.25
CA GLU A 49 18.51 -4.97 -11.38
C GLU A 49 17.44 -5.84 -12.06
N LEU A 50 16.68 -6.61 -11.28
CA LEU A 50 15.57 -7.43 -11.78
C LEU A 50 14.52 -6.57 -12.51
N LEU A 51 14.12 -5.44 -11.92
CA LEU A 51 13.19 -4.50 -12.55
C LEU A 51 13.77 -3.92 -13.85
N GLY A 52 15.07 -3.62 -13.88
CA GLY A 52 15.78 -3.15 -15.07
C GLY A 52 15.77 -4.19 -16.19
N GLN A 53 16.05 -5.46 -15.88
CA GLN A 53 16.00 -6.57 -16.84
C GLN A 53 14.59 -6.76 -17.40
N LEU A 54 13.56 -6.78 -16.54
CA LEU A 54 12.16 -6.87 -16.96
C LEU A 54 11.73 -5.67 -17.81
N GLN A 55 12.19 -4.46 -17.48
CA GLN A 55 11.86 -3.27 -18.26
C GLN A 55 12.55 -3.28 -19.63
N ALA A 56 13.79 -3.77 -19.70
CA ALA A 56 14.49 -3.98 -20.97
C ALA A 56 13.76 -5.01 -21.84
N PHE A 57 13.40 -6.17 -21.26
CA PHE A 57 12.62 -7.21 -21.93
C PHE A 57 11.30 -6.65 -22.48
N TYR A 58 10.53 -5.93 -21.64
CA TYR A 58 9.30 -5.28 -22.07
C TYR A 58 9.52 -4.34 -23.25
N ARG A 59 10.52 -3.45 -23.20
CA ARG A 59 10.80 -2.52 -24.31
C ARG A 59 11.17 -3.25 -25.60
N THR A 60 11.92 -4.34 -25.51
CA THR A 60 12.32 -5.15 -26.66
C THR A 60 11.12 -5.82 -27.33
N TYR A 61 10.13 -6.27 -26.55
CA TYR A 61 9.04 -7.11 -27.06
C TYR A 61 7.65 -6.45 -27.07
N ASN A 62 7.55 -5.20 -26.62
CA ASN A 62 6.28 -4.47 -26.56
C ASN A 62 5.63 -4.35 -27.95
N GLY A 63 4.36 -4.74 -28.04
CA GLY A 63 3.58 -4.65 -29.28
C GLY A 63 3.93 -5.67 -30.36
N LYS A 64 4.82 -6.64 -30.10
CA LYS A 64 5.33 -7.57 -31.13
C LYS A 64 4.48 -8.83 -31.35
N PHE A 65 3.58 -9.17 -30.42
CA PHE A 65 2.84 -10.44 -30.46
C PHE A 65 1.36 -10.18 -30.27
N ALA A 66 0.48 -10.67 -31.14
CA ALA A 66 -0.96 -10.39 -31.02
C ALA A 66 -1.61 -11.21 -29.88
N THR A 67 -1.21 -12.46 -29.72
CA THR A 67 -1.71 -13.41 -28.73
C THR A 67 -0.57 -14.13 -28.01
N ALA A 68 -0.87 -14.84 -26.93
CA ALA A 68 0.15 -15.60 -26.19
C ALA A 68 0.70 -16.79 -26.99
N ALA A 69 -0.08 -17.35 -27.91
CA ALA A 69 0.38 -18.40 -28.81
C ALA A 69 1.42 -17.91 -29.82
N ASP A 70 1.46 -16.59 -30.07
CA ASP A 70 2.41 -15.98 -31.01
C ASP A 70 3.77 -15.69 -30.37
N ILE A 71 3.91 -15.86 -29.04
CA ILE A 71 5.18 -15.65 -28.35
C ILE A 71 6.07 -16.86 -28.60
N PRO A 72 7.22 -16.71 -29.28
CA PRO A 72 8.13 -17.83 -29.51
C PRO A 72 8.68 -18.38 -28.21
N GLU A 73 8.92 -19.70 -28.16
CA GLU A 73 9.52 -20.34 -26.99
C GLU A 73 10.89 -19.75 -26.62
N THR A 74 11.63 -19.23 -27.59
CA THR A 74 12.90 -18.52 -27.35
C THR A 74 12.71 -17.24 -26.52
N VAL A 75 11.62 -16.51 -26.75
CA VAL A 75 11.27 -15.30 -25.98
C VAL A 75 10.79 -15.67 -24.57
N MET A 76 10.03 -16.75 -24.45
CA MET A 76 9.64 -17.30 -23.15
C MET A 76 10.84 -17.82 -22.36
N ALA A 77 11.81 -18.46 -23.02
CA ALA A 77 13.06 -18.92 -22.40
C ALA A 77 13.89 -17.74 -21.89
N GLU A 78 14.01 -16.65 -22.66
CA GLU A 78 14.65 -15.41 -22.22
C GLU A 78 13.96 -14.85 -20.96
N LEU A 79 12.62 -14.79 -20.95
CA LEU A 79 11.91 -14.31 -19.76
C LEU A 79 12.10 -15.23 -18.55
N ARG A 80 12.15 -16.54 -18.74
CA ARG A 80 12.42 -17.52 -17.67
C ARG A 80 13.85 -17.41 -17.12
N GLN A 81 14.81 -16.87 -17.87
CA GLN A 81 16.12 -16.54 -17.31
C GLN A 81 16.06 -15.37 -16.32
N ILE A 82 15.11 -14.44 -16.51
CA ILE A 82 14.89 -13.29 -15.63
C ILE A 82 14.01 -13.71 -14.44
N VAL A 83 12.90 -14.41 -14.71
CA VAL A 83 11.91 -14.87 -13.73
C VAL A 83 11.64 -16.37 -13.96
N PRO A 84 12.36 -17.27 -13.28
CA PRO A 84 12.31 -18.72 -13.54
C PRO A 84 10.92 -19.36 -13.47
N SER A 85 10.05 -18.82 -12.63
CA SER A 85 8.71 -19.36 -12.36
C SER A 85 7.61 -18.78 -13.26
N VAL A 86 7.97 -17.94 -14.24
CA VAL A 86 6.97 -17.27 -15.08
C VAL A 86 6.25 -18.27 -15.99
N ASP A 87 4.95 -18.40 -15.73
CA ASP A 87 4.02 -19.15 -16.56
C ASP A 87 2.68 -18.42 -16.56
N ASN A 88 2.50 -17.52 -17.54
CA ASN A 88 1.27 -16.74 -17.67
C ASN A 88 0.73 -16.77 -19.11
N PRO A 89 -0.40 -17.44 -19.37
CA PRO A 89 -0.99 -17.52 -20.71
C PRO A 89 -1.58 -16.18 -21.21
N GLN A 90 -1.57 -15.13 -20.37
CA GLN A 90 -2.00 -13.78 -20.72
C GLN A 90 -0.83 -12.81 -20.86
N LEU A 91 0.41 -13.31 -20.94
CA LEU A 91 1.61 -12.47 -21.01
C LEU A 91 1.60 -11.52 -22.22
N ALA A 92 1.11 -11.98 -23.38
CA ALA A 92 0.98 -11.14 -24.58
C ALA A 92 0.13 -9.89 -24.34
N LYS A 93 -0.93 -9.99 -23.53
CA LYS A 93 -1.73 -8.80 -23.16
C LYS A 93 -0.93 -7.80 -22.33
N GLY A 94 -0.02 -8.30 -21.47
CA GLY A 94 0.91 -7.45 -20.72
C GLY A 94 1.93 -6.80 -21.64
N LEU A 95 2.51 -7.56 -22.58
CA LEU A 95 3.46 -7.06 -23.57
C LEU A 95 2.84 -6.07 -24.56
N ASN A 96 1.56 -6.15 -24.86
CA ASN A 96 0.85 -5.15 -25.67
C ASN A 96 0.22 -4.02 -24.84
N GLY A 97 0.41 -4.05 -23.53
CA GLY A 97 -0.08 -3.02 -22.63
C GLY A 97 0.54 -1.66 -22.95
N ARG A 98 -0.11 -0.57 -22.56
CA ARG A 98 0.45 0.78 -22.79
C ARG A 98 1.59 1.10 -21.83
N LYS A 99 1.68 0.39 -20.71
CA LYS A 99 2.59 0.69 -19.60
C LYS A 99 3.30 -0.57 -19.13
N PHE A 100 4.57 -0.41 -18.76
CA PHE A 100 5.38 -1.48 -18.14
C PHE A 100 4.68 -2.13 -16.94
N GLY A 101 3.94 -1.36 -16.14
CA GLY A 101 3.20 -1.89 -15.00
C GLY A 101 2.17 -2.98 -15.36
N GLU A 102 1.59 -2.93 -16.57
CA GLU A 102 0.64 -3.95 -17.04
C GLU A 102 1.38 -5.27 -17.36
N PHE A 103 2.56 -5.19 -17.97
CA PHE A 103 3.44 -6.34 -18.16
C PHE A 103 3.93 -6.90 -16.84
N LEU A 104 4.50 -6.06 -15.97
CA LEU A 104 5.02 -6.46 -14.67
C LEU A 104 3.95 -7.16 -13.83
N PHE A 105 2.72 -6.63 -13.82
CA PHE A 105 1.61 -7.27 -13.13
C PHE A 105 1.32 -8.68 -13.66
N ARG A 106 1.43 -8.93 -14.97
CA ARG A 106 1.21 -10.27 -15.54
C ARG A 106 2.35 -11.22 -15.23
N VAL A 107 3.58 -10.73 -15.11
CA VAL A 107 4.74 -11.53 -14.71
C VAL A 107 4.65 -11.91 -13.24
N VAL A 108 4.32 -10.95 -12.37
CA VAL A 108 4.34 -11.13 -10.91
C VAL A 108 3.09 -11.82 -10.38
N ILE A 109 1.94 -11.60 -11.00
CA ILE A 109 0.64 -12.12 -10.54
C ILE A 109 0.16 -13.26 -11.44
N PRO A 110 0.29 -14.53 -10.98
CA PRO A 110 -0.30 -15.67 -11.67
C PRO A 110 -1.81 -15.51 -11.87
N ASP A 111 -2.35 -16.08 -12.95
CA ASP A 111 -3.79 -16.00 -13.23
C ASP A 111 -4.65 -16.67 -12.16
N ARG A 112 -4.13 -17.70 -11.46
CA ARG A 112 -4.80 -18.30 -10.29
C ARG A 112 -5.11 -17.27 -9.21
N CYS A 113 -4.27 -16.25 -9.04
CA CYS A 113 -4.44 -15.24 -8.00
C CYS A 113 -5.55 -14.23 -8.28
N LYS A 114 -6.07 -14.19 -9.51
CA LYS A 114 -7.22 -13.34 -9.89
C LYS A 114 -8.55 -13.98 -9.55
N ARG A 115 -8.55 -15.24 -9.11
CA ARG A 115 -9.76 -15.97 -8.74
C ARG A 115 -10.26 -15.43 -7.40
N LEU A 116 -11.59 -15.23 -7.32
CA LEU A 116 -12.25 -14.71 -6.13
C LEU A 116 -11.87 -15.39 -4.80
N PRO A 117 -11.64 -16.72 -4.73
CA PRO A 117 -11.19 -17.37 -3.49
C PRO A 117 -9.80 -16.97 -3.01
N ASN A 118 -8.95 -16.44 -3.91
CA ASN A 118 -7.59 -15.97 -3.61
C ASN A 118 -7.54 -14.46 -3.40
N HIS A 119 -8.71 -13.84 -3.28
CA HIS A 119 -8.85 -12.44 -2.93
C HIS A 119 -9.27 -12.36 -1.47
N VAL A 120 -8.65 -11.44 -0.72
CA VAL A 120 -9.19 -11.08 0.59
C VAL A 120 -10.49 -10.32 0.34
N LEU A 121 -11.60 -10.98 0.67
CA LEU A 121 -12.92 -10.37 0.71
C LEU A 121 -13.15 -9.77 2.08
N PHE A 122 -13.85 -8.66 2.09
CA PHE A 122 -14.16 -7.93 3.29
C PHE A 122 -15.67 -7.66 3.32
N GLU A 123 -16.28 -7.78 4.48
CA GLU A 123 -17.71 -8.03 4.71
C GLU A 123 -18.68 -6.85 4.49
N ARG A 124 -18.23 -5.62 4.18
CA ARG A 124 -19.11 -4.43 4.18
C ARG A 124 -19.13 -3.63 2.87
N ASN A 125 -20.30 -3.15 2.46
CA ASN A 125 -20.42 -2.23 1.31
C ASN A 125 -19.87 -0.84 1.71
N MET A 126 -18.63 -0.52 1.30
CA MET A 126 -17.94 0.70 1.73
C MET A 126 -17.87 1.78 0.63
N LYS A 127 -17.66 3.02 1.05
CA LYS A 127 -17.32 4.19 0.23
C LYS A 127 -16.00 4.76 0.73
N LEU A 128 -15.10 5.06 -0.20
CA LEU A 128 -13.90 5.86 0.08
C LEU A 128 -14.31 7.31 0.32
N VAL A 129 -13.86 7.85 1.44
CA VAL A 129 -13.95 9.26 1.80
C VAL A 129 -12.54 9.81 1.84
N GLU A 130 -12.37 10.96 1.24
CA GLU A 130 -11.07 11.60 1.06
C GLU A 130 -11.11 13.00 1.65
N TYR A 131 -10.03 13.43 2.27
CA TYR A 131 -9.85 14.82 2.71
C TYR A 131 -8.64 15.44 1.98
N PRO A 132 -8.77 16.68 1.48
CA PRO A 132 -9.86 17.64 1.75
C PRO A 132 -11.14 17.49 0.91
N ASP A 133 -11.10 16.69 -0.16
CA ASP A 133 -12.11 16.73 -1.23
C ASP A 133 -13.56 16.43 -0.78
N SER A 134 -13.77 15.50 0.14
CA SER A 134 -15.11 15.11 0.60
C SER A 134 -15.62 15.89 1.83
N GLU A 135 -14.72 16.43 2.66
CA GLU A 135 -15.08 17.02 3.96
C GLU A 135 -15.23 18.56 3.92
N LYS A 136 -14.92 19.23 2.79
CA LYS A 136 -15.00 20.69 2.63
C LYS A 136 -14.30 21.47 3.76
N LYS A 137 -13.26 20.89 4.36
CA LYS A 137 -12.48 21.50 5.44
C LYS A 137 -11.18 22.09 4.90
N PRO A 138 -10.68 23.21 5.45
CA PRO A 138 -9.42 23.81 5.01
C PRO A 138 -8.26 22.83 5.17
N HIS A 139 -7.34 22.80 4.21
CA HIS A 139 -6.13 21.97 4.21
C HIS A 139 -5.12 22.48 5.25
N THR A 140 -5.41 22.20 6.52
CA THR A 140 -4.70 22.75 7.69
C THR A 140 -4.55 21.69 8.76
N TYR A 141 -3.62 21.88 9.69
CA TYR A 141 -3.46 21.00 10.84
C TYR A 141 -4.77 20.79 11.62
N ALA A 142 -5.49 21.87 11.92
CA ALA A 142 -6.75 21.80 12.66
C ALA A 142 -7.83 21.06 11.85
N GLY A 143 -7.91 21.31 10.54
CA GLY A 143 -8.84 20.63 9.64
C GLY A 143 -8.61 19.13 9.58
N ALA A 144 -7.36 18.72 9.31
CA ALA A 144 -6.96 17.32 9.24
C ALA A 144 -7.14 16.60 10.58
N LEU A 145 -6.72 17.21 11.70
CA LEU A 145 -6.90 16.62 13.02
C LEU A 145 -8.38 16.42 13.36
N ALA A 146 -9.25 17.35 13.00
CA ALA A 146 -10.69 17.20 13.21
C ALA A 146 -11.29 16.06 12.37
N VAL A 147 -10.78 15.81 11.16
CA VAL A 147 -11.19 14.67 10.33
C VAL A 147 -10.70 13.35 10.93
N ILE A 148 -9.43 13.29 11.35
CA ILE A 148 -8.85 12.12 12.00
C ILE A 148 -9.68 11.71 13.22
N LYS A 149 -9.99 12.66 14.11
CA LYS A 149 -10.81 12.39 15.30
C LYS A 149 -12.18 11.83 14.92
N LYS A 150 -12.91 12.53 14.03
CA LYS A 150 -14.24 12.12 13.56
C LYS A 150 -14.25 10.70 13.00
N ALA A 151 -13.26 10.35 12.18
CA ALA A 151 -13.19 9.03 11.57
C ALA A 151 -12.81 7.93 12.58
N ILE A 152 -11.81 8.18 13.44
CA ILE A 152 -11.41 7.22 14.50
C ILE A 152 -12.55 7.00 15.51
N ASP A 153 -13.20 8.07 15.97
CA ASP A 153 -14.35 7.98 16.89
C ASP A 153 -15.53 7.24 16.23
N GLY A 154 -15.65 7.35 14.90
CA GLY A 154 -16.58 6.57 14.08
C GLY A 154 -16.13 5.14 13.77
N GLY A 155 -15.05 4.66 14.39
CA GLY A 155 -14.52 3.30 14.22
C GLY A 155 -13.79 3.04 12.91
N SER A 156 -13.37 4.11 12.21
CA SER A 156 -12.71 4.01 10.90
C SER A 156 -11.25 4.44 10.98
N PRO A 157 -10.27 3.52 10.81
CA PRO A 157 -8.88 3.91 10.63
C PRO A 157 -8.70 4.68 9.32
N LEU A 158 -7.67 5.53 9.26
CA LEU A 158 -7.39 6.39 8.10
C LEU A 158 -6.01 6.11 7.54
N ILE A 159 -5.83 6.27 6.24
CA ILE A 159 -4.52 6.37 5.60
C ILE A 159 -4.12 7.84 5.57
N LEU A 160 -2.91 8.15 6.03
CA LEU A 160 -2.27 9.46 5.92
C LEU A 160 -1.09 9.37 4.94
N GLU A 161 -1.12 10.20 3.90
CA GLU A 161 0.02 10.38 3.01
C GLU A 161 0.99 11.42 3.56
N VAL A 162 2.29 11.10 3.53
CA VAL A 162 3.37 11.95 4.05
C VAL A 162 4.47 12.03 2.98
N GLU A 163 4.74 13.21 2.41
CA GLU A 163 5.75 13.40 1.35
C GLU A 163 7.19 13.37 1.87
N CYS A 164 7.39 13.55 3.18
CA CYS A 164 8.71 13.66 3.81
C CYS A 164 8.95 12.56 4.85
N ALA A 165 8.50 11.33 4.63
CA ALA A 165 8.54 10.28 5.66
C ALA A 165 9.96 9.84 6.03
N LEU A 166 10.90 9.89 5.07
CA LEU A 166 12.28 9.41 5.21
C LEU A 166 13.30 10.54 5.49
N LYS A 167 12.85 11.80 5.54
CA LYS A 167 13.70 12.95 5.92
C LYS A 167 13.15 13.60 7.20
N LYS A 168 14.01 14.28 7.96
CA LYS A 168 13.56 15.10 9.09
C LYS A 168 12.50 16.11 8.62
N THR A 169 11.41 16.22 9.38
CA THR A 169 10.33 17.18 9.12
C THR A 169 10.90 18.59 8.95
N GLY A 170 10.57 19.27 7.84
CA GLY A 170 11.09 20.61 7.53
C GLY A 170 12.40 20.66 6.72
N ALA A 171 12.98 19.52 6.33
CA ALA A 171 14.11 19.50 5.41
C ALA A 171 13.71 20.05 4.01
N LYS A 172 14.56 20.90 3.41
CA LYS A 172 14.38 21.35 2.01
C LYS A 172 14.48 20.16 1.05
N GLY A 173 13.61 20.13 0.03
CA GLY A 173 13.65 19.13 -1.04
C GLY A 173 12.99 17.79 -0.67
N CYS A 174 11.75 17.83 -0.18
CA CYS A 174 10.90 16.63 -0.17
C CYS A 174 10.47 16.33 -1.62
N SER A 175 11.02 15.26 -2.17
CA SER A 175 10.60 14.65 -3.43
C SER A 175 9.50 13.64 -3.13
N LYS A 176 8.64 13.36 -4.14
CA LYS A 176 7.71 12.22 -4.12
C LYS A 176 8.41 10.88 -3.83
N ASP A 177 9.70 10.78 -4.10
CA ASP A 177 10.51 9.58 -3.81
C ASP A 177 10.63 9.28 -2.30
N PHE A 178 10.32 10.25 -1.44
CA PHE A 178 10.29 10.09 0.02
C PHE A 178 8.87 10.01 0.58
N ALA A 179 7.87 9.90 -0.30
CA ALA A 179 6.50 9.75 0.12
C ALA A 179 6.28 8.37 0.76
N HIS A 180 5.55 8.35 1.87
CA HIS A 180 5.09 7.13 2.51
C HIS A 180 3.68 7.33 3.05
N SER A 181 2.94 6.23 3.17
CA SER A 181 1.60 6.23 3.72
C SER A 181 1.55 5.45 5.03
N TYR A 182 0.90 6.03 6.03
CA TYR A 182 0.71 5.42 7.34
C TYR A 182 -0.77 5.16 7.60
N VAL A 183 -1.09 4.07 8.31
CA VAL A 183 -2.45 3.87 8.83
C VAL A 183 -2.53 4.47 10.22
N ILE A 184 -3.38 5.49 10.38
CA ILE A 184 -3.79 6.04 11.68
C ILE A 184 -4.93 5.18 12.22
N TYR A 185 -4.76 4.65 13.43
CA TYR A 185 -5.79 3.84 14.11
C TYR A 185 -6.13 4.33 15.53
N GLY A 186 -5.58 5.46 15.94
CA GLY A 186 -5.85 6.05 17.24
C GLY A 186 -5.30 7.46 17.37
N TYR A 187 -5.87 8.23 18.28
CA TYR A 187 -5.35 9.54 18.68
C TYR A 187 -5.46 9.71 20.19
N ALA A 188 -4.59 10.53 20.77
CA ALA A 188 -4.67 10.90 22.19
C ALA A 188 -4.13 12.32 22.38
N ARG A 189 -4.56 12.98 23.46
CA ARG A 189 -3.90 14.19 23.94
C ARG A 189 -2.75 13.76 24.87
N LEU A 190 -1.53 14.15 24.54
CA LEU A 190 -0.31 13.85 25.27
C LEU A 190 0.16 15.13 25.96
N CYS A 191 0.25 15.14 27.27
CA CYS A 191 0.72 16.29 28.03
C CYS A 191 2.04 15.94 28.72
N GLU A 192 3.01 16.84 28.60
CA GLU A 192 4.28 16.75 29.30
C GLU A 192 4.14 17.28 30.73
N ALA A 193 5.11 16.95 31.60
CA ALA A 193 5.14 17.45 32.97
C ALA A 193 5.23 18.99 33.05
N SER A 194 5.71 19.64 31.99
CA SER A 194 5.73 21.10 31.80
C SER A 194 4.33 21.71 31.63
N GLY A 195 3.29 20.90 31.46
CA GLY A 195 1.92 21.33 31.15
C GLY A 195 1.67 21.56 29.66
N GLU A 196 2.68 21.45 28.81
CA GLU A 196 2.51 21.51 27.36
C GLU A 196 1.79 20.26 26.86
N CYS A 197 0.70 20.44 26.11
CA CYS A 197 -0.07 19.35 25.53
C CYS A 197 -0.04 19.38 24.01
N ARG A 198 0.27 18.23 23.41
CA ARG A 198 0.20 17.96 21.97
C ARG A 198 -0.77 16.82 21.68
N TYR A 199 -1.14 16.65 20.42
CA TYR A 199 -1.89 15.47 20.00
C TYR A 199 -0.93 14.41 19.49
N GLY A 200 -1.09 13.20 19.99
CA GLY A 200 -0.41 12.00 19.50
C GLY A 200 -1.31 11.19 18.57
N LEU A 201 -0.72 10.55 17.58
CA LEU A 201 -1.34 9.56 16.70
C LEU A 201 -0.71 8.17 16.92
N ARG A 202 -1.56 7.15 16.87
CA ARG A 202 -1.13 5.76 16.67
C ARG A 202 -1.01 5.49 15.19
N LEU A 203 0.16 5.06 14.75
CA LEU A 203 0.45 4.75 13.36
C LEU A 203 0.78 3.27 13.20
N ARG A 204 0.48 2.73 12.03
CA ARG A 204 0.98 1.45 11.54
C ARG A 204 1.60 1.65 10.17
N ASN A 205 2.81 1.13 9.96
CA ASN A 205 3.50 1.17 8.68
C ASN A 205 3.69 -0.23 8.08
N SER A 206 4.44 -0.29 6.98
CA SER A 206 4.72 -1.51 6.20
C SER A 206 6.21 -1.85 6.14
N TRP A 207 7.01 -1.44 7.14
CA TRP A 207 8.47 -1.69 7.20
C TRP A 207 8.85 -2.98 7.97
N GLY A 208 7.94 -3.93 8.06
CA GLY A 208 8.17 -5.25 8.67
C GLY A 208 7.93 -5.32 10.18
N ASP A 209 8.01 -6.53 10.72
CA ASP A 209 7.49 -6.87 12.05
C ASP A 209 8.19 -6.14 13.20
N LYS A 210 9.50 -5.90 13.09
CA LYS A 210 10.25 -5.16 14.11
C LYS A 210 9.72 -3.73 14.25
N GLN A 211 9.41 -3.09 13.13
CA GLN A 211 8.85 -1.75 13.13
C GLN A 211 7.37 -1.77 13.56
N ASP A 212 6.59 -2.77 13.15
CA ASP A 212 5.21 -2.96 13.60
C ASP A 212 5.13 -3.09 15.13
N ALA A 213 6.06 -3.84 15.75
CA ALA A 213 6.14 -3.97 17.21
C ALA A 213 6.39 -2.62 17.90
N LEU A 214 7.26 -1.77 17.36
CA LEU A 214 7.51 -0.41 17.88
C LEU A 214 6.28 0.49 17.71
N ASP A 215 5.67 0.46 16.54
CA ASP A 215 4.49 1.24 16.19
C ASP A 215 3.27 0.91 17.09
N ARG A 216 3.17 -0.34 17.55
CA ARG A 216 2.13 -0.80 18.49
C ARG A 216 2.25 -0.23 19.89
N VAL A 217 3.40 0.28 20.30
CA VAL A 217 3.58 0.87 21.66
C VAL A 217 3.84 2.38 21.64
N ARG A 218 4.22 2.93 20.49
CA ARG A 218 4.59 4.34 20.35
C ARG A 218 3.41 5.24 19.99
N TRP A 219 3.48 6.48 20.49
CA TRP A 219 2.69 7.61 20.00
C TRP A 219 3.59 8.58 19.23
N TYR A 220 3.06 9.11 18.13
CA TYR A 220 3.76 10.06 17.26
C TYR A 220 3.09 11.42 17.32
N ASP A 221 3.86 12.51 17.37
CA ASP A 221 3.28 13.86 17.34
C ASP A 221 2.52 14.10 16.02
N ALA A 222 1.23 14.43 16.13
CA ALA A 222 0.33 14.63 15.00
C ALA A 222 0.76 15.82 14.13
N ARG A 223 1.27 16.89 14.73
CA ARG A 223 1.55 18.15 14.03
C ARG A 223 2.61 18.00 12.93
N PRO A 224 3.83 17.50 13.22
CA PRO A 224 4.84 17.34 12.19
C PRO A 224 4.42 16.35 11.09
N LEU A 225 3.66 15.31 11.43
CA LEU A 225 3.15 14.34 10.45
C LEU A 225 2.18 14.98 9.46
N ILE A 226 1.15 15.68 9.97
CA ILE A 226 0.15 16.33 9.13
C ILE A 226 0.77 17.46 8.31
N GLN A 227 1.74 18.19 8.87
CA GLN A 227 2.45 19.26 8.14
C GLN A 227 3.39 18.73 7.05
N ALA A 228 3.79 17.46 7.12
CA ALA A 228 4.59 16.79 6.11
C ALA A 228 3.74 16.13 5.01
N ALA A 229 2.40 16.22 5.10
CA ALA A 229 1.51 15.77 4.05
C ALA A 229 1.60 16.68 2.80
N PRO A 230 1.21 16.17 1.61
CA PRO A 230 1.11 16.98 0.40
C PRO A 230 0.35 18.29 0.63
N LYS A 231 0.81 19.40 0.05
CA LYS A 231 0.09 20.69 0.17
C LYS A 231 -1.17 20.77 -0.71
N LYS A 232 -1.28 19.89 -1.70
CA LYS A 232 -2.37 19.82 -2.67
C LYS A 232 -2.78 18.37 -2.86
N GLY A 233 -4.05 18.13 -3.16
CA GLY A 233 -4.61 16.80 -3.34
C GLY A 233 -5.07 16.18 -2.03
N VAL A 234 -5.45 14.91 -2.11
CA VAL A 234 -5.90 14.09 -0.98
C VAL A 234 -4.72 13.79 -0.06
N ILE A 235 -4.89 14.00 1.24
CA ILE A 235 -3.88 13.62 2.25
C ILE A 235 -4.37 12.58 3.25
N LEU A 236 -5.70 12.43 3.37
CA LEU A 236 -6.33 11.44 4.23
C LEU A 236 -7.37 10.68 3.43
N GLY A 237 -7.37 9.36 3.55
CA GLY A 237 -8.37 8.47 2.96
C GLY A 237 -8.88 7.47 3.99
N TRP A 238 -10.18 7.25 4.07
CA TRP A 238 -10.77 6.20 4.90
C TRP A 238 -12.06 5.67 4.30
N LEU A 239 -12.46 4.50 4.77
CA LEU A 239 -13.66 3.84 4.29
C LEU A 239 -14.79 4.01 5.29
N VAL A 240 -15.97 4.38 4.79
CA VAL A 240 -17.21 4.41 5.57
C VAL A 240 -18.24 3.48 4.94
N PRO A 241 -19.17 2.91 5.72
CA PRO A 241 -20.29 2.16 5.15
C PRO A 241 -21.11 3.03 4.18
N ARG A 242 -21.49 2.48 3.03
CA ARG A 242 -22.51 3.10 2.18
C ARG A 242 -23.85 3.07 2.90
N PRO A 243 -24.69 4.12 2.78
CA PRO A 243 -26.07 4.06 3.25
C PRO A 243 -26.76 2.84 2.63
N LYS A 244 -27.52 2.09 3.42
CA LYS A 244 -28.40 1.05 2.87
C LYS A 244 -29.40 1.76 1.94
N THR A 245 -29.41 1.39 0.67
CA THR A 245 -30.55 1.72 -0.20
C THR A 245 -31.73 0.91 0.33
N THR A 246 -32.67 1.58 1.01
CA THR A 246 -33.96 0.97 1.33
C THR A 246 -34.62 0.60 -0.01
N PRO A 247 -35.07 -0.65 -0.20
CA PRO A 247 -35.78 -1.05 -1.40
C PRO A 247 -37.10 -0.29 -1.58
#